data_AF-A0A2H2YAM9-F1
#
_entry.id   AF-A0A2H2YAM9-F1
#
_cell.length_a   1.000
_cell.length_b   1.000
_cell.length_c   1.000
_cell.angle_alpha   90.00
_cell.angle_beta   90.00
_cell.angle_gamma   90.00
#
_symmetry.space_group_name_H-M   'P 1'
#
loop_
_entity.id
_entity.type
_entity.pdbx_description
1 polymer ?
#
loop_
_entity_poly.entity_id
_entity_poly.type
_entity_poly.pdbx_seq_one_letter_code
_entity_poly.pdbx_strand_id
1 'polypeptide(L)'
;MASSPATLLIVDDEPQVRKLLETLLQHEGYQTRSASCGEEALASVAQQPPDLILLDVMMPGMDGFEVASRLKANPATANIPIIMLSALNEPGARVSGLHTGAEEFISKPVEHIELWLRVRNLLRLKAHGDQLKQHSAMLEQQLQRHSEDSTRMNVHDLARQDLEAALRDAVERDEFTLHYQPKVDVASGRICALEALLRWDRPGYGAVSPAVFVPVLESLGLIVPVGRWVIETVCRQIATWQREDIGAVEVAVNVSGHQLIEGDLIADIGLILEQTGVQAHWLEVELTEGSLMDNTQHTIASLQRLRAKGVKIAIDDFGTGYSSLAYLRRFPIDTLKIDIAFIREVTTNPQDAAITRTIIELAHNLKLRVVAEGVETQDQMAFLKEAGCDQIQGYLFSRPLPVESLERLLRQQ
;
A
#
# COMPACT_ATOMS: atom_id res chain seq x y z
N MET A 1 -0.42 4.09 -27.29
CA MET A 1 -0.03 3.13 -28.33
C MET A 1 -0.54 1.77 -27.90
N ALA A 2 -1.25 1.01 -28.75
CA ALA A 2 -1.76 -0.30 -28.37
C ALA A 2 -0.57 -1.22 -28.04
N SER A 3 -0.53 -1.73 -26.80
CA SER A 3 0.47 -2.71 -26.38
C SER A 3 0.33 -3.96 -27.23
N SER A 4 1.43 -4.47 -27.80
CA SER A 4 1.44 -5.78 -28.45
C SER A 4 0.92 -6.85 -27.46
N PRO A 5 0.10 -7.81 -27.91
CA PRO A 5 -0.38 -8.88 -27.04
C PRO A 5 0.78 -9.76 -26.56
N ALA A 6 0.79 -10.11 -25.28
CA ALA A 6 1.86 -10.90 -24.67
C ALA A 6 1.94 -12.30 -25.29
N THR A 7 3.17 -12.81 -25.45
CA THR A 7 3.44 -14.11 -26.06
C THR A 7 3.69 -15.18 -25.00
N LEU A 8 2.87 -16.23 -24.99
CA LEU A 8 2.94 -17.35 -24.06
C LEU A 8 3.52 -18.58 -24.76
N LEU A 9 4.42 -19.30 -24.08
CA LEU A 9 4.89 -20.62 -24.54
C LEU A 9 4.21 -21.71 -23.72
N ILE A 10 3.54 -22.64 -24.39
CA ILE A 10 2.88 -23.80 -23.79
C ILE A 10 3.73 -25.03 -24.10
N VAL A 11 4.21 -25.71 -23.07
CA VAL A 11 5.07 -26.88 -23.18
C VAL A 11 4.37 -28.05 -22.50
N ASP A 12 4.00 -29.04 -23.28
CA ASP A 12 3.27 -30.22 -22.83
C ASP A 12 3.43 -31.30 -23.91
N ASP A 13 3.63 -32.56 -23.56
CA ASP A 13 3.81 -33.63 -24.57
C ASP A 13 2.48 -34.04 -25.22
N GLU A 14 1.35 -33.79 -24.54
CA GLU A 14 0.02 -34.12 -25.02
C GLU A 14 -0.54 -33.04 -25.98
N PRO A 15 -0.76 -33.37 -27.28
CA PRO A 15 -1.23 -32.38 -28.26
C PRO A 15 -2.62 -31.82 -27.96
N GLN A 16 -3.47 -32.60 -27.27
CA GLN A 16 -4.81 -32.18 -26.89
C GLN A 16 -4.78 -31.11 -25.79
N VAL A 17 -3.90 -31.26 -24.81
CA VAL A 17 -3.71 -30.28 -23.73
C VAL A 17 -3.15 -28.98 -24.28
N ARG A 18 -2.13 -29.05 -25.15
CA ARG A 18 -1.61 -27.87 -25.85
C ARG A 18 -2.71 -27.13 -26.59
N LYS A 19 -3.53 -27.85 -27.37
CA LYS A 19 -4.58 -27.22 -28.17
C LYS A 19 -5.67 -26.56 -27.32
N LEU A 20 -6.03 -27.17 -26.19
CA LEU A 20 -6.96 -26.60 -25.22
C LEU A 20 -6.41 -25.29 -24.65
N LEU A 21 -5.19 -25.32 -24.10
CA LEU A 21 -4.55 -24.15 -23.50
C LEU A 21 -4.36 -23.01 -24.49
N GLU A 22 -3.95 -23.32 -25.72
CA GLU A 22 -3.89 -22.34 -26.81
C GLU A 22 -5.24 -21.66 -27.04
N THR A 23 -6.32 -22.45 -27.13
CA THR A 23 -7.65 -21.92 -27.41
C THR A 23 -8.14 -21.01 -26.29
N LEU A 24 -7.96 -21.43 -25.02
CA LEU A 24 -8.34 -20.66 -23.85
C LEU A 24 -7.57 -19.32 -23.78
N LEU A 25 -6.25 -19.35 -24.01
CA LEU A 25 -5.42 -18.15 -23.89
C LEU A 25 -5.55 -17.21 -25.09
N GLN A 26 -5.76 -17.74 -26.29
CA GLN A 26 -6.04 -16.93 -27.48
C GLN A 26 -7.38 -16.20 -27.36
N HIS A 27 -8.40 -16.82 -26.73
CA HIS A 27 -9.69 -16.17 -26.45
C HIS A 27 -9.52 -14.93 -25.54
N GLU A 28 -8.58 -15.00 -24.60
CA GLU A 28 -8.22 -13.91 -23.69
C GLU A 28 -7.26 -12.87 -24.30
N GLY A 29 -6.95 -13.01 -25.60
CA GLY A 29 -6.17 -12.03 -26.37
C GLY A 29 -4.65 -12.22 -26.34
N TYR A 30 -4.15 -13.35 -25.84
CA TYR A 30 -2.72 -13.68 -25.85
C TYR A 30 -2.25 -14.31 -27.16
N GLN A 31 -0.99 -14.07 -27.53
CA GLN A 31 -0.32 -14.87 -28.55
C GLN A 31 0.23 -16.13 -27.92
N THR A 32 0.09 -17.27 -28.58
CA THR A 32 0.57 -18.55 -28.04
C THR A 32 1.52 -19.23 -29.02
N ARG A 33 2.53 -19.88 -28.46
CA ARG A 33 3.43 -20.82 -29.14
C ARG A 33 3.43 -22.12 -28.35
N SER A 34 3.70 -23.23 -29.02
CA SER A 34 3.69 -24.55 -28.41
C SER A 34 5.02 -25.26 -28.59
N ALA A 35 5.41 -26.08 -27.62
CA ALA A 35 6.48 -27.07 -27.72
C ALA A 35 5.99 -28.40 -27.16
N SER A 36 6.46 -29.50 -27.73
CA SER A 36 6.07 -30.87 -27.38
C SER A 36 7.02 -31.59 -26.43
N CYS A 37 8.20 -31.00 -26.18
CA CYS A 37 9.19 -31.52 -25.23
C CYS A 37 10.09 -30.41 -24.70
N GLY A 38 10.90 -30.73 -23.68
CA GLY A 38 11.81 -29.77 -23.05
C GLY A 38 12.87 -29.21 -23.99
N GLU A 39 13.42 -30.02 -24.90
CA GLU A 39 14.42 -29.57 -25.88
C GLU A 39 13.85 -28.56 -26.87
N GLU A 40 12.64 -28.80 -27.36
CA GLU A 40 11.93 -27.88 -28.24
C GLU A 40 11.59 -26.58 -27.50
N ALA A 41 11.20 -26.66 -26.23
CA ALA A 41 10.94 -25.49 -25.40
C ALA A 41 12.20 -24.62 -25.24
N LEU A 42 13.34 -25.22 -24.88
CA LEU A 42 14.61 -24.50 -24.74
C LEU A 42 15.05 -23.88 -26.07
N ALA A 43 14.91 -24.60 -27.19
CA ALA A 43 15.23 -24.08 -28.51
C ALA A 43 14.32 -22.90 -28.91
N SER A 44 13.02 -22.99 -28.61
CA SER A 44 12.03 -21.94 -28.88
C SER A 44 12.30 -20.67 -28.05
N VAL A 45 12.62 -20.83 -26.76
CA VAL A 45 13.01 -19.70 -25.89
C VAL A 45 14.30 -19.05 -26.36
N ALA A 46 15.29 -19.84 -26.79
CA ALA A 46 16.56 -19.33 -27.31
C ALA A 46 16.41 -18.53 -28.61
N GLN A 47 15.46 -18.91 -29.48
CA GLN A 47 15.16 -18.16 -30.70
C GLN A 47 14.41 -16.86 -30.40
N GLN A 48 13.36 -16.94 -29.57
CA GLN A 48 12.56 -15.78 -29.19
C GLN A 48 11.95 -16.01 -27.79
N PRO A 49 12.35 -15.22 -26.78
CA PRO A 49 11.89 -15.41 -25.42
C PRO A 49 10.38 -15.05 -25.29
N PRO A 50 9.56 -15.93 -24.70
CA PRO A 50 8.17 -15.60 -24.36
C PRO A 50 8.08 -14.67 -23.14
N ASP A 51 6.89 -14.09 -22.95
CA ASP A 51 6.55 -13.32 -21.76
C ASP A 51 6.21 -14.22 -20.54
N LEU A 52 5.76 -15.45 -20.78
CA LEU A 52 5.47 -16.44 -19.74
C LEU A 52 5.49 -17.85 -20.33
N ILE A 53 5.84 -18.84 -19.51
CA ILE A 53 5.85 -20.27 -19.89
C ILE A 53 4.84 -21.04 -19.04
N LEU A 54 3.99 -21.81 -19.69
CA LEU A 54 3.19 -22.88 -19.10
C LEU A 54 3.92 -24.19 -19.37
N LEU A 55 4.31 -24.90 -18.33
CA LEU A 55 5.25 -26.00 -18.42
C LEU A 55 4.71 -27.24 -17.72
N ASP A 56 4.48 -28.30 -18.48
CA ASP A 56 4.12 -29.58 -17.89
C ASP A 56 5.27 -30.13 -17.04
N VAL A 57 4.92 -30.67 -15.87
CA VAL A 57 5.88 -31.30 -14.97
C VAL A 57 6.42 -32.58 -15.60
N MET A 58 5.55 -33.41 -16.17
CA MET A 58 5.89 -34.76 -16.62
C MET A 58 5.98 -34.80 -18.14
N MET A 59 7.19 -34.83 -18.69
CA MET A 59 7.42 -34.94 -20.13
C MET A 59 8.48 -36.00 -20.44
N PRO A 60 8.43 -36.66 -21.61
CA PRO A 60 9.45 -37.61 -22.03
C PRO A 60 10.82 -36.94 -22.19
N GLY A 61 11.87 -37.60 -21.70
CA GLY A 61 13.23 -37.08 -21.78
C GLY A 61 13.51 -36.10 -20.67
N MET A 62 13.38 -34.80 -20.97
CA MET A 62 13.60 -33.71 -20.01
C MET A 62 12.27 -33.33 -19.35
N ASP A 63 12.19 -33.47 -18.03
CA ASP A 63 11.01 -33.08 -17.26
C ASP A 63 10.90 -31.55 -17.11
N GLY A 64 9.73 -31.07 -16.69
CA GLY A 64 9.48 -29.64 -16.53
C GLY A 64 10.37 -28.97 -15.48
N PHE A 65 10.80 -29.71 -14.45
CA PHE A 65 11.67 -29.18 -13.42
C PHE A 65 13.08 -28.91 -13.96
N GLU A 66 13.60 -29.80 -14.78
CA GLU A 66 14.90 -29.63 -15.44
C GLU A 66 14.87 -28.47 -16.45
N VAL A 67 13.80 -28.35 -17.24
CA VAL A 67 13.60 -27.20 -18.15
C VAL A 67 13.58 -25.89 -17.35
N ALA A 68 12.78 -25.81 -16.28
CA ALA A 68 12.68 -24.62 -15.44
C ALA A 68 14.04 -24.26 -14.82
N SER A 69 14.75 -25.24 -14.26
CA SER A 69 16.07 -25.04 -13.66
C SER A 69 17.08 -24.47 -14.66
N ARG A 70 17.13 -25.02 -15.89
CA ARG A 70 18.01 -24.53 -16.96
C ARG A 70 17.67 -23.11 -17.40
N LEU A 71 16.39 -22.78 -17.50
CA LEU A 71 15.92 -21.43 -17.85
C LEU A 71 16.23 -20.42 -16.73
N LYS A 72 16.09 -20.81 -15.47
CA LYS A 72 16.35 -19.97 -14.30
C LYS A 72 17.85 -19.78 -14.02
N ALA A 73 18.68 -20.74 -14.40
CA ALA A 73 20.14 -20.64 -14.29
C ALA A 73 20.76 -19.66 -15.33
N ASN A 74 20.06 -19.35 -16.42
CA ASN A 74 20.55 -18.44 -17.45
C ASN A 74 20.03 -17.00 -17.22
N PRO A 75 20.89 -16.00 -17.00
CA PRO A 75 20.47 -14.62 -16.75
C PRO A 75 19.56 -14.01 -17.83
N ALA A 76 19.68 -14.45 -19.09
CA ALA A 76 18.87 -13.97 -20.20
C ALA A 76 17.41 -14.46 -20.14
N THR A 77 17.16 -15.58 -19.47
CA THR A 77 15.84 -16.23 -19.39
C THR A 77 15.30 -16.34 -17.96
N ALA A 78 16.12 -16.02 -16.95
CA ALA A 78 15.77 -16.20 -15.55
C ALA A 78 14.52 -15.41 -15.09
N ASN A 79 14.25 -14.28 -15.74
CA ASN A 79 13.10 -13.43 -15.40
C ASN A 79 11.81 -13.85 -16.11
N ILE A 80 11.85 -14.88 -16.96
CA ILE A 80 10.63 -15.38 -17.61
C ILE A 80 9.84 -16.17 -16.55
N PRO A 81 8.62 -15.74 -16.21
CA PRO A 81 7.78 -16.45 -15.24
C PRO A 81 7.35 -17.81 -15.80
N ILE A 82 7.34 -18.81 -14.93
CA ILE A 82 7.00 -20.20 -15.25
C ILE A 82 5.84 -20.64 -14.35
N ILE A 83 4.76 -21.08 -14.98
CA ILE A 83 3.65 -21.78 -14.32
C ILE A 83 3.80 -23.27 -14.62
N MET A 84 3.96 -24.08 -13.58
CA MET A 84 4.03 -25.54 -13.71
C MET A 84 2.62 -26.12 -13.79
N LEU A 85 2.41 -27.06 -14.72
CA LEU A 85 1.18 -27.85 -14.83
C LEU A 85 1.42 -29.23 -14.23
N SER A 86 0.67 -29.59 -13.19
CA SER A 86 0.86 -30.86 -12.46
C SER A 86 -0.42 -31.70 -12.43
N ALA A 87 -0.31 -33.02 -12.31
CA ALA A 87 -1.49 -33.85 -12.03
C ALA A 87 -2.05 -33.55 -10.62
N LEU A 88 -3.37 -33.77 -10.43
CA LEU A 88 -4.12 -33.51 -9.19
C LEU A 88 -3.60 -34.24 -7.92
N ASN A 89 -2.72 -35.23 -8.05
CA ASN A 89 -2.36 -36.17 -6.97
C ASN A 89 -0.87 -36.16 -6.56
N GLU A 90 -0.14 -35.06 -6.77
CA GLU A 90 1.27 -34.96 -6.34
C GLU A 90 1.52 -33.85 -5.30
N PRO A 91 1.29 -34.13 -4.00
CA PRO A 91 1.60 -33.20 -2.91
C PRO A 91 3.08 -32.79 -2.86
N GLY A 92 3.99 -33.64 -3.35
CA GLY A 92 5.43 -33.40 -3.39
C GLY A 92 5.89 -32.43 -4.47
N ALA A 93 5.15 -32.31 -5.57
CA ALA A 93 5.52 -31.47 -6.71
C ALA A 93 5.51 -29.97 -6.36
N ARG A 94 4.58 -29.54 -5.50
CA ARG A 94 4.51 -28.15 -4.99
C ARG A 94 5.68 -27.79 -4.09
N VAL A 95 6.13 -28.73 -3.24
CA VAL A 95 7.26 -28.51 -2.32
C VAL A 95 8.60 -28.56 -3.07
N SER A 96 8.74 -29.44 -4.06
CA SER A 96 9.95 -29.51 -4.89
C SER A 96 10.09 -28.33 -5.86
N GLY A 97 8.96 -27.76 -6.29
CA GLY A 97 8.88 -26.56 -7.14
C GLY A 97 9.48 -25.28 -6.56
N LEU A 98 9.44 -25.13 -5.24
CA LEU A 98 10.09 -24.01 -4.54
C LEU A 98 11.61 -23.99 -4.75
N HIS A 99 12.22 -25.10 -5.15
CA HIS A 99 13.66 -25.20 -5.40
C HIS A 99 14.05 -25.04 -6.88
N THR A 100 13.10 -25.07 -7.82
CA THR A 100 13.36 -24.99 -9.27
C THR A 100 13.09 -23.61 -9.87
N GLY A 101 12.65 -22.65 -9.05
CA GLY A 101 12.44 -21.26 -9.45
C GLY A 101 11.15 -21.01 -10.25
N ALA A 102 10.20 -21.95 -10.25
CA ALA A 102 8.87 -21.74 -10.80
C ALA A 102 8.03 -20.89 -9.84
N GLU A 103 7.29 -19.92 -10.37
CA GLU A 103 6.51 -18.98 -9.57
C GLU A 103 5.15 -19.54 -9.13
N GLU A 104 4.54 -20.42 -9.93
CA GLU A 104 3.17 -20.87 -9.71
C GLU A 104 2.91 -22.31 -10.18
N PHE A 105 1.83 -22.93 -9.66
CA PHE A 105 1.41 -24.31 -9.98
C PHE A 105 -0.09 -24.43 -10.24
N ILE A 106 -0.47 -24.96 -11.41
CA ILE A 106 -1.86 -25.29 -11.77
C ILE A 106 -2.02 -26.80 -11.86
N SER A 107 -3.09 -27.32 -11.27
CA SER A 107 -3.44 -28.73 -11.38
C SER A 107 -4.22 -29.02 -12.66
N LYS A 108 -3.91 -30.13 -13.34
CA LYS A 108 -4.69 -30.68 -14.46
C LYS A 108 -5.87 -31.51 -13.90
N PRO A 109 -7.10 -31.40 -14.44
CA PRO A 109 -7.47 -30.60 -15.60
C PRO A 109 -7.51 -29.09 -15.27
N VAL A 110 -7.02 -28.28 -16.21
CA VAL A 110 -6.86 -26.85 -16.02
C VAL A 110 -8.20 -26.13 -16.11
N GLU A 111 -8.58 -25.41 -15.06
CA GLU A 111 -9.77 -24.54 -15.08
C GLU A 111 -9.46 -23.19 -15.73
N HIS A 112 -10.37 -22.72 -16.60
CA HIS A 112 -10.19 -21.49 -17.39
C HIS A 112 -9.92 -20.25 -16.53
N ILE A 113 -10.71 -20.05 -15.48
CA ILE A 113 -10.63 -18.86 -14.62
C ILE A 113 -9.30 -18.86 -13.84
N GLU A 114 -8.90 -20.02 -13.31
CA GLU A 114 -7.64 -20.16 -12.58
C GLU A 114 -6.44 -19.89 -13.48
N LEU A 115 -6.42 -20.51 -14.68
CA LEU A 115 -5.37 -20.30 -15.67
C LEU A 115 -5.21 -18.83 -16.03
N TRP A 116 -6.32 -18.17 -16.37
CA TRP A 116 -6.29 -16.76 -16.76
C TRP A 116 -5.81 -15.86 -15.62
N LEU A 117 -6.30 -16.06 -14.39
CA LEU A 117 -5.88 -15.25 -13.24
C LEU A 117 -4.38 -15.35 -12.98
N ARG A 118 -3.81 -16.56 -13.01
CA ARG A 118 -2.38 -16.76 -12.76
C ARG A 118 -1.52 -16.17 -13.87
N VAL A 119 -1.88 -16.41 -15.13
CA VAL A 119 -1.18 -15.83 -16.29
C VAL A 119 -1.21 -14.30 -16.22
N ARG A 120 -2.40 -13.70 -16.00
CA ARG A 120 -2.56 -12.24 -15.91
C ARG A 120 -1.71 -11.64 -14.79
N ASN A 121 -1.69 -12.26 -13.61
CA ASN A 121 -0.97 -11.75 -12.45
C ASN A 121 0.56 -11.80 -12.66
N LEU A 122 1.08 -12.92 -13.17
CA LEU A 122 2.52 -13.05 -13.43
C LEU A 122 3.00 -12.14 -14.55
N LEU A 123 2.20 -11.94 -15.61
CA LEU A 123 2.53 -10.96 -16.65
C LEU A 123 2.57 -9.53 -16.11
N ARG A 124 1.68 -9.16 -15.19
CA ARG A 124 1.73 -7.86 -14.52
C ARG A 124 2.98 -7.72 -13.66
N LEU A 125 3.33 -8.73 -12.86
CA LEU A 125 4.53 -8.72 -12.04
C LEU A 125 5.81 -8.62 -12.89
N LYS A 126 5.87 -9.39 -13.99
CA LYS A 126 6.94 -9.28 -14.98
C LYS A 126 7.01 -7.87 -15.57
N ALA A 127 5.89 -7.31 -16.02
CA ALA A 127 5.87 -5.98 -16.61
C ALA A 127 6.38 -4.91 -15.64
N HIS A 128 5.99 -4.99 -14.36
CA HIS A 128 6.51 -4.09 -13.32
C HIS A 128 8.00 -4.32 -13.05
N GLY A 129 8.46 -5.57 -12.98
CA GLY A 129 9.88 -5.89 -12.80
C GLY A 129 10.74 -5.44 -13.98
N ASP A 130 10.25 -5.65 -15.21
CA ASP A 130 10.87 -5.19 -16.45
C ASP A 130 10.92 -3.66 -16.50
N GLN A 131 9.84 -2.98 -16.09
CA GLN A 131 9.82 -1.51 -15.95
C GLN A 131 10.82 -1.02 -14.91
N LEU A 132 10.94 -1.67 -13.75
CA LEU A 132 11.93 -1.30 -12.73
C LEU A 132 13.36 -1.53 -13.22
N LYS A 133 13.62 -2.63 -13.94
CA LYS A 133 14.94 -2.87 -14.55
C LYS A 133 15.25 -1.91 -15.67
N GLN A 134 14.28 -1.58 -16.53
CA GLN A 134 14.44 -0.56 -17.56
C GLN A 134 14.62 0.82 -16.96
N HIS A 135 13.91 1.14 -15.88
CA HIS A 135 14.08 2.39 -15.14
C HIS A 135 15.44 2.45 -14.46
N SER A 136 15.89 1.36 -13.82
CA SER A 136 17.23 1.24 -13.23
C SER A 136 18.32 1.35 -14.29
N ALA A 137 18.19 0.64 -15.41
CA ALA A 137 19.15 0.69 -16.52
C ALA A 137 19.12 2.06 -17.22
N MET A 138 17.96 2.71 -17.31
CA MET A 138 17.83 4.08 -17.83
C MET A 138 18.45 5.08 -16.87
N LEU A 139 18.28 4.93 -15.56
CA LEU A 139 18.93 5.73 -14.53
C LEU A 139 20.44 5.51 -14.57
N GLU A 140 20.92 4.27 -14.67
CA GLU A 140 22.34 3.93 -14.82
C GLU A 140 22.93 4.51 -16.13
N GLN A 141 22.21 4.41 -17.24
CA GLN A 141 22.64 4.97 -18.53
C GLN A 141 22.54 6.50 -18.55
N GLN A 142 21.61 7.09 -17.80
CA GLN A 142 21.56 8.53 -17.52
C GLN A 142 22.73 8.95 -16.62
N LEU A 143 23.09 8.16 -15.60
CA LEU A 143 24.27 8.37 -14.75
C LEU A 143 25.58 8.26 -15.57
N GLN A 144 25.66 7.31 -16.50
CA GLN A 144 26.82 7.13 -17.39
C GLN A 144 26.93 8.25 -18.43
N ARG A 145 25.81 8.72 -19.01
CA ARG A 145 25.79 9.90 -19.91
C ARG A 145 25.99 11.21 -19.16
N HIS A 146 25.67 11.26 -17.86
CA HIS A 146 26.03 12.36 -16.97
C HIS A 146 27.50 12.29 -16.49
N SER A 147 28.26 11.23 -16.83
CA SER A 147 29.70 11.15 -16.55
C SER A 147 30.58 11.97 -17.51
N GLU A 148 29.99 12.61 -18.54
CA GLU A 148 30.69 13.58 -19.41
C GLU A 148 30.29 15.04 -19.14
N ASP A 149 29.38 15.33 -18.19
CA ASP A 149 29.02 16.70 -17.78
C ASP A 149 28.82 16.81 -16.25
N SER A 150 29.91 17.10 -15.54
CA SER A 150 30.08 17.13 -14.08
C SER A 150 29.21 18.12 -13.29
N THR A 151 28.14 18.69 -13.84
CA THR A 151 27.39 19.82 -13.22
C THR A 151 26.00 19.46 -12.67
N ARG A 152 25.40 18.31 -13.02
CA ARG A 152 24.00 17.99 -12.61
C ARG A 152 23.88 17.06 -11.39
N MET A 153 24.89 16.24 -11.08
CA MET A 153 24.95 15.42 -9.86
C MET A 153 24.98 16.30 -8.59
N ASN A 154 25.63 17.46 -8.66
CA ASN A 154 25.63 18.43 -7.57
C ASN A 154 24.23 18.92 -7.23
N VAL A 155 23.33 19.19 -8.17
CA VAL A 155 22.07 19.92 -7.86
C VAL A 155 21.04 19.09 -7.10
N HIS A 156 20.90 17.79 -7.38
CA HIS A 156 19.94 16.93 -6.67
C HIS A 156 20.45 16.56 -5.26
N ASP A 157 21.75 16.28 -5.13
CA ASP A 157 22.38 16.07 -3.83
C ASP A 157 22.37 17.38 -3.02
N LEU A 158 22.62 18.53 -3.64
CA LEU A 158 22.52 19.83 -2.97
C LEU A 158 21.08 20.14 -2.57
N ALA A 159 20.08 19.85 -3.39
CA ALA A 159 18.67 20.07 -3.06
C ALA A 159 18.21 19.18 -1.92
N ARG A 160 18.66 17.91 -1.90
CA ARG A 160 18.38 16.99 -0.80
C ARG A 160 19.10 17.42 0.48
N GLN A 161 20.38 17.78 0.41
CA GLN A 161 21.14 18.32 1.55
C GLN A 161 20.56 19.63 2.07
N ASP A 162 20.12 20.51 1.18
CA ASP A 162 19.43 21.76 1.50
C ASP A 162 18.10 21.48 2.22
N LEU A 163 17.33 20.51 1.76
CA LEU A 163 16.10 20.07 2.44
C LEU A 163 16.38 19.45 3.81
N GLU A 164 17.38 18.58 3.92
CA GLU A 164 17.79 17.97 5.20
C GLU A 164 18.25 19.03 6.21
N ALA A 165 19.06 20.00 5.77
CA ALA A 165 19.51 21.12 6.60
C ALA A 165 18.33 22.02 7.00
N ALA A 166 17.45 22.36 6.06
CA ALA A 166 16.26 23.17 6.35
C ALA A 166 15.30 22.48 7.33
N LEU A 167 15.17 21.15 7.29
CA LEU A 167 14.34 20.42 8.24
C LEU A 167 14.94 20.40 9.65
N ARG A 168 16.27 20.34 9.79
CA ARG A 168 16.93 20.49 11.09
C ARG A 168 16.65 21.87 11.68
N ASP A 169 16.85 22.91 10.88
CA ASP A 169 16.53 24.29 11.25
C ASP A 169 15.04 24.45 11.63
N ALA A 170 14.13 23.85 10.86
CA ALA A 170 12.69 23.94 11.09
C ALA A 170 12.25 23.32 12.43
N VAL A 171 12.89 22.22 12.85
CA VAL A 171 12.67 21.61 14.16
C VAL A 171 13.21 22.51 15.27
N GLU A 172 14.39 23.11 15.09
CA GLU A 172 14.98 24.00 16.12
C GLU A 172 14.24 25.34 16.26
N ARG A 173 13.57 25.80 15.19
CA ARG A 173 12.87 27.09 15.12
C ARG A 173 11.35 26.98 15.24
N ASP A 174 10.81 25.81 15.54
CA ASP A 174 9.37 25.54 15.66
C ASP A 174 8.56 26.02 14.44
N GLU A 175 9.06 25.76 13.22
CA GLU A 175 8.43 26.23 11.97
C GLU A 175 7.23 25.39 11.51
N PHE A 176 6.97 24.26 12.17
CA PHE A 176 5.85 23.39 11.85
C PHE A 176 4.54 23.92 12.42
N THR A 177 3.46 23.68 11.68
CA THR A 177 2.10 24.01 12.11
C THR A 177 1.18 22.81 11.91
N LEU A 178 0.02 22.84 12.57
CA LEU A 178 -1.02 21.82 12.40
C LEU A 178 -2.25 22.41 11.72
N HIS A 179 -2.71 21.71 10.68
CA HIS A 179 -4.06 21.87 10.17
C HIS A 179 -4.90 20.69 10.61
N TYR A 180 -6.21 20.89 10.67
CA TYR A 180 -7.16 19.87 11.09
C TYR A 180 -8.18 19.64 9.99
N GLN A 181 -8.39 18.38 9.62
CA GLN A 181 -9.43 18.01 8.67
C GLN A 181 -10.58 17.31 9.39
N PRO A 182 -11.83 17.79 9.23
CA PRO A 182 -12.99 17.13 9.80
C PRO A 182 -13.28 15.74 9.22
N LYS A 183 -13.64 14.82 10.13
CA LYS A 183 -14.31 13.55 9.84
C LYS A 183 -15.80 13.70 10.18
N VAL A 184 -16.67 13.27 9.27
CA VAL A 184 -18.12 13.46 9.37
C VAL A 184 -18.81 12.11 9.50
N ASP A 185 -19.72 12.00 10.46
CA ASP A 185 -20.61 10.85 10.60
C ASP A 185 -21.58 10.81 9.41
N VAL A 186 -21.62 9.68 8.71
CA VAL A 186 -22.41 9.54 7.47
C VAL A 186 -23.91 9.57 7.73
N ALA A 187 -24.36 9.10 8.90
CA ALA A 187 -25.76 9.03 9.25
C ALA A 187 -26.32 10.41 9.65
N SER A 188 -25.60 11.13 10.51
CA SER A 188 -26.03 12.42 11.05
C SER A 188 -25.55 13.62 10.23
N GLY A 189 -24.52 13.47 9.41
CA GLY A 189 -23.89 14.57 8.67
C GLY A 189 -23.16 15.57 9.56
N ARG A 190 -22.81 15.19 10.80
CA ARG A 190 -22.13 16.06 11.78
C ARG A 190 -20.67 15.69 11.90
N ILE A 191 -19.82 16.65 12.24
CA ILE A 191 -18.41 16.39 12.54
C ILE A 191 -18.35 15.58 13.84
N CYS A 192 -17.66 14.45 13.79
CA CYS A 192 -17.53 13.54 14.93
C CYS A 192 -16.08 13.39 15.41
N ALA A 193 -15.11 13.65 14.52
CA ALA A 193 -13.69 13.58 14.81
C ALA A 193 -12.91 14.50 13.87
N LEU A 194 -11.62 14.66 14.13
CA LEU A 194 -10.69 15.47 13.35
C LEU A 194 -9.43 14.66 13.08
N GLU A 195 -8.75 14.93 11.97
CA GLU A 195 -7.38 14.47 11.74
C GLU A 195 -6.43 15.67 11.78
N ALA A 196 -5.38 15.58 12.62
CA ALA A 196 -4.32 16.57 12.69
C ALA A 196 -3.23 16.26 11.65
N LEU A 197 -2.98 17.24 10.79
CA LEU A 197 -2.13 17.11 9.61
C LEU A 197 -0.98 18.12 9.70
N LEU A 198 0.24 17.60 9.70
CA LEU A 198 1.47 18.38 9.77
C LEU A 198 1.62 19.28 8.54
N ARG A 199 2.00 20.54 8.76
CA ARG A 199 2.24 21.54 7.72
C ARG A 199 3.57 22.23 7.94
N TRP A 200 4.25 22.53 6.85
CA TRP A 200 5.48 23.30 6.86
C TRP A 200 5.44 24.32 5.72
N ASP A 201 5.47 25.59 6.11
CA ASP A 201 5.71 26.68 5.17
C ASP A 201 7.19 27.04 5.25
N ARG A 202 7.94 26.57 4.25
CA ARG A 202 9.39 26.72 4.25
C ARG A 202 9.74 28.18 3.94
N PRO A 203 10.51 28.87 4.81
CA PRO A 203 10.88 30.26 4.59
C PRO A 203 11.51 30.49 3.22
N GLY A 204 10.89 31.35 2.40
CA GLY A 204 11.35 31.67 1.04
C GLY A 204 10.92 30.69 -0.07
N TYR A 205 10.29 29.56 0.26
CA TYR A 205 9.84 28.54 -0.69
C TYR A 205 8.32 28.29 -0.64
N GLY A 206 7.66 28.64 0.47
CA GLY A 206 6.22 28.46 0.67
C GLY A 206 5.88 27.05 1.19
N ALA A 207 4.60 26.71 1.12
CA ALA A 207 4.08 25.42 1.60
C ALA A 207 4.73 24.22 0.90
N VAL A 208 5.29 23.31 1.69
CA VAL A 208 5.87 22.04 1.23
C VAL A 208 4.93 20.89 1.57
N SER A 209 4.72 19.97 0.61
CA SER A 209 3.85 18.81 0.83
C SER A 209 4.43 17.85 1.88
N PRO A 210 3.63 17.34 2.84
CA PRO A 210 4.07 16.30 3.78
C PRO A 210 4.66 15.06 3.10
N ALA A 211 4.14 14.66 1.94
CA ALA A 211 4.66 13.54 1.16
C ALA A 211 6.12 13.74 0.69
N VAL A 212 6.62 14.99 0.69
CA VAL A 212 8.00 15.33 0.35
C VAL A 212 8.90 15.34 1.58
N PHE A 213 8.46 15.93 2.70
CA PHE A 213 9.36 16.18 3.84
C PHE A 213 9.24 15.15 4.99
N VAL A 214 8.10 14.47 5.14
CA VAL A 214 7.92 13.44 6.19
C VAL A 214 8.89 12.26 6.00
N PRO A 215 9.07 11.69 4.79
CA PRO A 215 10.07 10.64 4.60
C PRO A 215 11.50 11.07 4.94
N VAL A 216 11.82 12.36 4.74
CA VAL A 216 13.12 12.91 5.11
C VAL A 216 13.24 13.04 6.62
N LEU A 217 12.21 13.53 7.33
CA LEU A 217 12.17 13.55 8.80
C LEU A 217 12.38 12.15 9.40
N GLU A 218 11.75 11.12 8.81
CA GLU A 218 11.94 9.72 9.22
C GLU A 218 13.39 9.28 9.03
N SER A 219 13.97 9.50 7.84
CA SER A 219 15.36 9.10 7.54
C SER A 219 16.41 9.79 8.43
N LEU A 220 16.09 10.98 8.97
CA LEU A 220 16.96 11.74 9.86
C LEU A 220 16.69 11.47 11.35
N GLY A 221 15.68 10.66 11.69
CA GLY A 221 15.21 10.45 13.07
C GLY A 221 14.50 11.66 13.69
N LEU A 222 14.31 12.74 12.93
CA LEU A 222 13.62 13.96 13.37
C LEU A 222 12.10 13.76 13.50
N ILE A 223 11.54 12.70 12.91
CA ILE A 223 10.13 12.38 13.06
C ILE A 223 9.74 12.16 14.52
N VAL A 224 10.64 11.62 15.36
CA VAL A 224 10.38 11.34 16.78
C VAL A 224 10.13 12.61 17.59
N PRO A 225 11.02 13.62 17.62
CA PRO A 225 10.74 14.87 18.32
C PRO A 225 9.57 15.65 17.71
N VAL A 226 9.42 15.64 16.38
CA VAL A 226 8.29 16.30 15.71
C VAL A 226 6.96 15.67 16.10
N GLY A 227 6.85 14.34 16.05
CA GLY A 227 5.59 13.67 16.41
C GLY A 227 5.25 13.81 17.89
N ARG A 228 6.25 13.83 18.79
CA ARG A 228 6.02 14.21 20.20
C ARG A 228 5.39 15.60 20.32
N TRP A 229 5.94 16.58 19.60
CA TRP A 229 5.38 17.94 19.56
C TRP A 229 3.96 17.98 18.97
N VAL A 230 3.69 17.19 17.92
CA VAL A 230 2.34 17.06 17.33
C VAL A 230 1.35 16.56 18.37
N ILE A 231 1.65 15.44 19.04
CA ILE A 231 0.79 14.82 20.05
C ILE A 231 0.54 15.80 21.21
N GLU A 232 1.59 16.46 21.70
CA GLU A 232 1.48 17.43 22.78
C GLU A 232 0.58 18.62 22.38
N THR A 233 0.75 19.13 21.16
CA THR A 233 -0.05 20.24 20.63
C THR A 233 -1.51 19.86 20.46
N VAL A 234 -1.79 18.65 19.95
CA VAL A 234 -3.14 18.11 19.83
C VAL A 234 -3.80 17.93 21.20
N CYS A 235 -3.12 17.32 22.17
CA CYS A 235 -3.66 17.15 23.52
C CYS A 235 -3.92 18.49 24.21
N ARG A 236 -3.02 19.48 24.07
CA ARG A 236 -3.29 20.84 24.56
C ARG A 236 -4.51 21.46 23.90
N GLN A 237 -4.68 21.27 22.58
CA GLN A 237 -5.81 21.80 21.85
C GLN A 237 -7.13 21.17 22.30
N ILE A 238 -7.17 19.84 22.47
CA ILE A 238 -8.34 19.13 23.03
C ILE A 238 -8.69 19.67 24.43
N ALA A 239 -7.70 19.86 25.30
CA ALA A 239 -7.90 20.41 26.65
C ALA A 239 -8.41 21.87 26.62
N THR A 240 -8.04 22.65 25.60
CA THR A 240 -8.59 23.99 25.37
C THR A 240 -10.05 23.90 24.95
N TRP A 241 -10.39 23.09 23.94
CA TRP A 241 -11.78 22.93 23.50
C TRP A 241 -12.70 22.39 24.59
N GLN A 242 -12.21 21.51 25.47
CA GLN A 242 -12.94 21.02 26.65
C GLN A 242 -13.35 22.12 27.64
N ARG A 243 -12.60 23.23 27.70
CA ARG A 243 -12.88 24.37 28.58
C ARG A 243 -13.70 25.45 27.88
N GLU A 244 -13.84 25.37 26.56
CA GLU A 244 -14.61 26.30 25.75
C GLU A 244 -15.99 25.71 25.39
N ASP A 245 -16.76 26.45 24.59
CA ASP A 245 -18.10 26.09 24.12
C ASP A 245 -18.12 24.97 23.06
N ILE A 246 -16.95 24.59 22.53
CA ILE A 246 -16.79 23.53 21.53
C ILE A 246 -16.96 22.14 22.16
N GLY A 247 -16.44 21.94 23.37
CA GLY A 247 -16.40 20.63 24.02
C GLY A 247 -15.28 19.72 23.47
N ALA A 248 -15.17 18.52 24.05
CA ALA A 248 -14.16 17.56 23.62
C ALA A 248 -14.50 16.98 22.24
N VAL A 249 -13.51 16.96 21.35
CA VAL A 249 -13.60 16.32 20.02
C VAL A 249 -12.45 15.33 19.89
N GLU A 250 -12.72 14.18 19.28
CA GLU A 250 -11.71 13.17 18.99
C GLU A 250 -10.76 13.70 17.91
N VAL A 251 -9.45 13.58 18.15
CA VAL A 251 -8.42 14.00 17.19
C VAL A 251 -7.48 12.84 16.92
N ALA A 252 -7.33 12.53 15.64
CA ALA A 252 -6.42 11.54 15.13
C ALA A 252 -5.06 12.17 14.77
N VAL A 253 -3.97 11.47 15.08
CA VAL A 253 -2.60 11.87 14.76
C VAL A 253 -1.87 10.76 14.03
N ASN A 254 -1.19 11.11 12.94
CA ASN A 254 -0.36 10.18 12.18
C ASN A 254 0.91 9.82 12.96
N VAL A 255 1.20 8.53 13.07
CA VAL A 255 2.39 7.99 13.75
C VAL A 255 3.14 7.07 12.81
N SER A 256 4.43 7.37 12.59
CA SER A 256 5.30 6.48 11.84
C SER A 256 5.70 5.22 12.62
N GLY A 257 5.99 4.14 11.91
CA GLY A 257 6.53 2.90 12.50
C GLY A 257 7.84 3.12 13.26
N HIS A 258 8.68 4.06 12.82
CA HIS A 258 9.93 4.42 13.51
C HIS A 258 9.67 4.91 14.95
N GLN A 259 8.60 5.67 15.19
CA GLN A 259 8.26 6.14 16.54
C GLN A 259 7.82 5.01 17.48
N LEU A 260 7.23 3.94 16.94
CA LEU A 260 6.84 2.75 17.71
C LEU A 260 8.00 1.83 18.05
N ILE A 261 9.02 1.78 17.19
CA ILE A 261 10.17 0.86 17.32
C ILE A 261 11.32 1.52 18.07
N GLU A 262 11.69 2.73 17.68
CA GLU A 262 12.88 3.44 18.20
C GLU A 262 12.57 4.41 19.35
N GLY A 263 11.32 4.89 19.43
CA GLY A 263 10.88 5.85 20.44
C GLY A 263 10.16 5.23 21.63
N ASP A 264 10.10 5.96 22.75
CA ASP A 264 9.22 5.63 23.89
C ASP A 264 7.85 6.30 23.74
N LEU A 265 7.23 6.17 22.56
CA LEU A 265 5.97 6.80 22.19
C LEU A 265 4.87 6.54 23.24
N ILE A 266 4.86 5.33 23.81
CA ILE A 266 3.85 4.91 24.79
C ILE A 266 4.02 5.67 26.11
N ALA A 267 5.27 5.86 26.58
CA ALA A 267 5.51 6.66 27.78
C ALA A 267 5.24 8.14 27.50
N ASP A 268 5.65 8.65 26.34
CA ASP A 268 5.42 10.04 25.94
C ASP A 268 3.93 10.38 25.88
N ILE A 269 3.12 9.55 25.21
CA ILE A 269 1.66 9.72 25.19
C ILE A 269 1.09 9.67 26.62
N GLY A 270 1.57 8.74 27.46
CA GLY A 270 1.14 8.65 28.85
C GLY A 270 1.40 9.94 29.63
N LEU A 271 2.61 10.46 29.54
CA LEU A 271 3.03 11.69 30.22
C LEU A 271 2.27 12.92 29.69
N ILE A 272 2.08 13.04 28.38
CA ILE A 272 1.34 14.15 27.77
C ILE A 272 -0.13 14.13 28.20
N LEU A 273 -0.78 12.96 28.20
CA LEU A 273 -2.17 12.83 28.65
C LEU A 273 -2.32 13.20 30.14
N GLU A 274 -1.37 12.77 30.99
CA GLU A 274 -1.34 13.14 32.41
C GLU A 274 -1.15 14.65 32.61
N GLN A 275 -0.24 15.28 31.86
CA GLN A 275 0.05 16.71 31.97
C GLN A 275 -1.09 17.60 31.46
N THR A 276 -1.77 17.18 30.38
CA THR A 276 -2.86 17.95 29.77
C THR A 276 -4.22 17.66 30.40
N GLY A 277 -4.36 16.55 31.13
CA GLY A 277 -5.63 16.11 31.72
C GLY A 277 -6.63 15.55 30.70
N VAL A 278 -6.22 15.35 29.45
CA VAL A 278 -7.08 14.80 28.39
C VAL A 278 -7.31 13.32 28.62
N GLN A 279 -8.57 12.88 28.52
CA GLN A 279 -8.89 11.46 28.55
C GLN A 279 -8.41 10.79 27.26
N ALA A 280 -7.73 9.64 27.38
CA ALA A 280 -7.06 8.97 26.28
C ALA A 280 -7.96 8.65 25.07
N HIS A 281 -9.27 8.44 25.28
CA HIS A 281 -10.21 8.11 24.21
C HIS A 281 -10.50 9.25 23.24
N TRP A 282 -10.06 10.48 23.55
CA TRP A 282 -10.11 11.63 22.64
C TRP A 282 -8.91 11.69 21.70
N LEU A 283 -7.88 10.87 21.93
CA LEU A 283 -6.72 10.75 21.05
C LEU A 283 -6.84 9.43 20.26
N GLU A 284 -6.77 9.54 18.94
CA GLU A 284 -6.63 8.40 18.03
C GLU A 284 -5.25 8.46 17.38
N VAL A 285 -4.58 7.32 17.27
CA VAL A 285 -3.29 7.19 16.57
C VAL A 285 -3.51 6.43 15.27
N GLU A 286 -3.06 7.01 14.16
CA GLU A 286 -3.17 6.43 12.83
C GLU A 286 -1.81 5.91 12.37
N LEU A 287 -1.80 4.69 11.83
CA LEU A 287 -0.61 4.07 11.27
C LEU A 287 -0.92 3.53 9.89
N THR A 288 0.01 3.72 8.95
CA THR A 288 -0.11 3.13 7.62
C THR A 288 -0.08 1.62 7.68
N GLU A 289 -0.77 0.98 6.73
CA GLU A 289 -0.80 -0.48 6.58
C GLU A 289 0.62 -1.10 6.56
N GLY A 290 1.56 -0.47 5.84
CA GLY A 290 2.96 -0.92 5.76
C GLY A 290 3.68 -0.90 7.11
N SER A 291 3.49 0.17 7.90
CA SER A 291 4.13 0.33 9.21
C SER A 291 3.71 -0.74 10.22
N LEU A 292 2.55 -1.38 10.02
CA LEU A 292 2.06 -2.45 10.89
C LEU A 292 2.73 -3.81 10.62
N MET A 293 3.14 -4.02 9.37
CA MET A 293 3.75 -5.29 8.95
C MET A 293 5.20 -5.40 9.38
N ASP A 294 5.88 -4.26 9.53
CA ASP A 294 7.23 -4.21 10.06
C ASP A 294 7.27 -4.60 11.54
N ASN A 295 8.06 -5.63 11.85
CA ASN A 295 8.25 -6.16 13.21
C ASN A 295 6.92 -6.47 13.96
N THR A 296 6.04 -7.22 13.30
CA THR A 296 4.64 -7.45 13.69
C THR A 296 4.41 -7.77 15.18
N GLN A 297 5.26 -8.60 15.81
CA GLN A 297 5.07 -8.98 17.23
C GLN A 297 5.30 -7.80 18.18
N HIS A 298 6.35 -7.02 17.94
CA HIS A 298 6.64 -5.83 18.74
C HIS A 298 5.55 -4.77 18.55
N THR A 299 5.15 -4.54 17.30
CA THR A 299 4.09 -3.59 16.95
C THR A 299 2.77 -3.95 17.63
N ILE A 300 2.34 -5.22 17.58
CA ILE A 300 1.14 -5.69 18.29
C ILE A 300 1.23 -5.40 19.80
N ALA A 301 2.37 -5.69 20.44
CA ALA A 301 2.54 -5.45 21.87
C ALA A 301 2.47 -3.96 22.23
N SER A 302 3.08 -3.09 21.41
CA SER A 302 3.02 -1.64 21.59
C SER A 302 1.60 -1.10 21.43
N LEU A 303 0.88 -1.54 20.40
CA LEU A 303 -0.51 -1.16 20.17
C LEU A 303 -1.43 -1.64 21.31
N GLN A 304 -1.21 -2.85 21.85
CA GLN A 304 -1.96 -3.34 23.01
C GLN A 304 -1.74 -2.45 24.24
N ARG A 305 -0.51 -1.96 24.46
CA ARG A 305 -0.21 -1.04 25.56
C ARG A 305 -0.86 0.33 25.38
N LEU A 306 -0.91 0.87 24.15
CA LEU A 306 -1.62 2.12 23.86
C LEU A 306 -3.12 1.96 24.10
N ARG A 307 -3.71 0.88 23.59
CA ARG A 307 -5.13 0.59 23.79
C ARG A 307 -5.48 0.38 25.27
N ALA A 308 -4.60 -0.25 26.04
CA ALA A 308 -4.78 -0.41 27.49
C ALA A 308 -4.80 0.92 28.25
N LYS A 309 -4.18 1.99 27.70
CA LYS A 309 -4.30 3.36 28.22
C LYS A 309 -5.61 4.04 27.80
N GLY A 310 -6.34 3.48 26.85
CA GLY A 310 -7.59 4.01 26.31
C GLY A 310 -7.42 4.85 25.03
N VAL A 311 -6.23 4.87 24.43
CA VAL A 311 -5.96 5.53 23.13
C VAL A 311 -6.57 4.68 22.02
N LYS A 312 -7.25 5.31 21.07
CA LYS A 312 -7.81 4.62 19.89
C LYS A 312 -6.76 4.42 18.82
N ILE A 313 -6.90 3.36 18.04
CA ILE A 313 -5.94 3.02 16.99
C ILE A 313 -6.67 2.85 15.66
N ALA A 314 -6.21 3.57 14.65
CA ALA A 314 -6.66 3.45 13.27
C ALA A 314 -5.57 2.88 12.36
N ILE A 315 -5.99 2.11 11.36
CA ILE A 315 -5.15 1.76 10.22
C ILE A 315 -5.46 2.70 9.06
N ASP A 316 -4.43 3.31 8.50
CA ASP A 316 -4.49 4.17 7.33
C ASP A 316 -4.07 3.47 6.03
N ASP A 317 -4.50 4.05 4.89
CA ASP A 317 -4.23 3.58 3.53
C ASP A 317 -4.62 2.10 3.27
N PHE A 318 -5.65 1.59 3.95
CA PHE A 318 -5.98 0.17 3.90
C PHE A 318 -6.42 -0.27 2.50
N GLY A 319 -5.82 -1.36 2.02
CA GLY A 319 -6.10 -1.96 0.71
C GLY A 319 -5.04 -1.65 -0.35
N THR A 320 -4.09 -0.76 -0.04
CA THR A 320 -2.95 -0.46 -0.91
C THR A 320 -1.76 -1.41 -0.68
N GLY A 321 -1.76 -2.17 0.42
CA GLY A 321 -0.67 -3.05 0.85
C GLY A 321 -0.99 -4.56 0.89
N TYR A 322 -0.10 -5.31 1.56
CA TYR A 322 -0.08 -6.78 1.61
C TYR A 322 -0.83 -7.38 2.82
N SER A 323 -1.73 -6.66 3.48
CA SER A 323 -2.43 -7.18 4.66
C SER A 323 -3.26 -8.40 4.31
N SER A 324 -2.72 -9.58 4.66
CA SER A 324 -3.56 -10.76 4.79
C SER A 324 -4.60 -10.46 5.87
N LEU A 325 -5.87 -10.66 5.54
CA LEU A 325 -7.02 -10.62 6.45
C LEU A 325 -6.77 -11.35 7.78
N ALA A 326 -5.89 -12.36 7.76
CA ALA A 326 -5.43 -13.09 8.93
C ALA A 326 -4.71 -12.23 9.98
N TYR A 327 -3.98 -11.19 9.57
CA TYR A 327 -3.26 -10.28 10.47
C TYR A 327 -4.16 -9.19 11.03
N LEU A 328 -5.11 -8.68 10.25
CA LEU A 328 -6.03 -7.63 10.69
C LEU A 328 -6.76 -8.01 11.98
N ARG A 329 -7.18 -9.28 12.11
CA ARG A 329 -7.83 -9.82 13.31
C ARG A 329 -6.93 -9.80 14.56
N ARG A 330 -5.60 -9.77 14.41
CA ARG A 330 -4.64 -9.83 15.52
C ARG A 330 -4.28 -8.45 16.05
N PHE A 331 -4.43 -7.41 15.22
CA PHE A 331 -4.11 -6.05 15.63
C PHE A 331 -5.23 -5.48 16.53
N PRO A 332 -4.88 -4.83 17.65
CA PRO A 332 -5.85 -4.26 18.57
C PRO A 332 -6.31 -2.87 18.08
N ILE A 333 -6.99 -2.84 16.93
CA ILE A 333 -7.44 -1.61 16.25
C ILE A 333 -8.91 -1.34 16.53
N ASP A 334 -9.31 -0.10 16.33
CA ASP A 334 -10.69 0.38 16.51
C ASP A 334 -11.27 0.93 15.19
N THR A 335 -10.42 1.48 14.32
CA THR A 335 -10.81 2.14 13.07
C THR A 335 -10.01 1.63 11.87
N LEU A 336 -10.65 1.52 10.70
CA LEU A 336 -10.04 1.21 9.42
C LEU A 336 -10.38 2.32 8.41
N LYS A 337 -9.35 2.93 7.81
CA LYS A 337 -9.50 4.00 6.82
C LYS A 337 -9.32 3.43 5.41
N ILE A 338 -10.29 3.69 4.53
CA ILE A 338 -10.27 3.28 3.12
C ILE A 338 -9.58 4.37 2.31
N ASP A 339 -8.50 3.99 1.64
CA ASP A 339 -7.68 4.88 0.82
C ASP A 339 -8.48 5.57 -0.30
N ILE A 340 -8.12 6.83 -0.58
CA ILE A 340 -8.69 7.66 -1.64
C ILE A 340 -8.71 6.99 -3.02
N ALA A 341 -7.74 6.11 -3.33
CA ALA A 341 -7.66 5.39 -4.59
C ALA A 341 -8.91 4.56 -4.87
N PHE A 342 -9.55 3.99 -3.84
CA PHE A 342 -10.78 3.23 -3.99
C PHE A 342 -12.04 4.12 -4.03
N ILE A 343 -11.99 5.30 -3.42
CA ILE A 343 -13.12 6.22 -3.35
C ILE A 343 -13.26 7.06 -4.63
N ARG A 344 -12.13 7.41 -5.26
CA ARG A 344 -12.08 8.31 -6.41
C ARG A 344 -13.00 7.87 -7.56
N GLU A 345 -12.97 6.59 -7.92
CA GLU A 345 -13.74 6.02 -9.02
C GLU A 345 -14.87 5.08 -8.55
N VAL A 346 -15.26 5.14 -7.27
CA VAL A 346 -16.21 4.19 -6.66
C VAL A 346 -17.60 4.17 -7.32
N THR A 347 -17.99 5.26 -8.00
CA THR A 347 -19.28 5.36 -8.71
C THR A 347 -19.19 4.95 -10.18
N THR A 348 -18.00 4.90 -10.75
CA THR A 348 -17.76 4.66 -12.19
C THR A 348 -17.07 3.33 -12.47
N ASN A 349 -16.28 2.82 -11.52
CA ASN A 349 -15.56 1.56 -11.62
C ASN A 349 -16.23 0.50 -10.72
N PRO A 350 -16.90 -0.51 -11.31
CA PRO A 350 -17.55 -1.58 -10.54
C PRO A 350 -16.59 -2.37 -9.64
N GLN A 351 -15.29 -2.42 -9.99
CA GLN A 351 -14.30 -3.12 -9.18
C GLN A 351 -14.01 -2.36 -7.89
N ASP A 352 -13.80 -1.04 -7.97
CA ASP A 352 -13.56 -0.20 -6.79
C ASP A 352 -14.79 -0.21 -5.87
N ALA A 353 -15.99 -0.12 -6.45
CA ALA A 353 -17.25 -0.28 -5.72
C ALA A 353 -17.33 -1.61 -4.94
N ALA A 354 -16.97 -2.73 -5.58
CA ALA A 354 -17.00 -4.03 -4.95
C ALA A 354 -15.95 -4.15 -3.82
N ILE A 355 -14.75 -3.61 -4.03
CA ILE A 355 -13.68 -3.59 -3.03
C ILE A 355 -14.11 -2.76 -1.81
N THR A 356 -14.60 -1.53 -2.01
CA THR A 356 -15.06 -0.66 -0.93
C THR A 356 -16.16 -1.32 -0.10
N ARG A 357 -17.17 -1.96 -0.73
CA ARG A 357 -18.22 -2.70 0.01
C ARG A 357 -17.63 -3.85 0.82
N THR A 358 -16.71 -4.62 0.23
CA THR A 358 -16.05 -5.75 0.90
C THR A 358 -15.25 -5.29 2.12
N ILE A 359 -14.54 -4.16 2.01
CA ILE A 359 -13.77 -3.58 3.12
C ILE A 359 -14.71 -3.14 4.25
N ILE A 360 -15.83 -2.49 3.92
CA ILE A 360 -16.84 -2.07 4.92
C ILE A 360 -17.41 -3.28 5.66
N GLU A 361 -17.88 -4.29 4.93
CA GLU A 361 -18.44 -5.51 5.51
C GLU A 361 -17.43 -6.25 6.38
N LEU A 362 -16.18 -6.35 5.94
CA LEU A 362 -15.09 -6.95 6.71
C LEU A 362 -14.86 -6.22 8.03
N ALA A 363 -14.73 -4.90 7.98
CA ALA A 363 -14.46 -4.07 9.15
C ALA A 363 -15.59 -4.22 10.18
N HIS A 364 -16.85 -4.19 9.74
CA HIS A 364 -18.01 -4.39 10.62
C HIS A 364 -18.06 -5.79 11.24
N ASN A 365 -17.71 -6.84 10.49
CA ASN A 365 -17.59 -8.19 11.02
C ASN A 365 -16.50 -8.30 12.11
N LEU A 366 -15.47 -7.47 12.04
CA LEU A 366 -14.43 -7.32 13.06
C LEU A 366 -14.78 -6.31 14.15
N LYS A 367 -15.97 -5.69 14.09
CA LYS A 367 -16.45 -4.62 14.98
C LYS A 367 -15.57 -3.37 14.96
N LEU A 368 -15.02 -3.06 13.79
CA LEU A 368 -14.23 -1.86 13.53
C LEU A 368 -15.11 -0.78 12.91
N ARG A 369 -14.78 0.47 13.18
CA ARG A 369 -15.35 1.63 12.49
C ARG A 369 -14.65 1.83 11.16
N VAL A 370 -15.38 2.29 10.15
CA VAL A 370 -14.84 2.58 8.82
C VAL A 370 -14.87 4.08 8.52
N VAL A 371 -13.74 4.60 8.07
CA VAL A 371 -13.62 5.96 7.53
C VAL A 371 -13.30 5.85 6.03
N ALA A 372 -14.08 6.48 5.16
CA ALA A 372 -13.73 6.57 3.74
C ALA A 372 -13.08 7.93 3.44
N GLU A 373 -11.90 7.89 2.83
CA GLU A 373 -11.11 9.09 2.55
C GLU A 373 -11.27 9.62 1.14
N GLY A 374 -11.00 10.91 0.95
CA GLY A 374 -11.00 11.53 -0.37
C GLY A 374 -12.39 11.63 -1.01
N VAL A 375 -13.44 11.74 -0.20
CA VAL A 375 -14.80 11.98 -0.71
C VAL A 375 -14.90 13.40 -1.26
N GLU A 376 -15.17 13.53 -2.56
CA GLU A 376 -15.23 14.82 -3.27
C GLU A 376 -16.61 15.12 -3.88
N THR A 377 -17.47 14.11 -4.08
CA THR A 377 -18.78 14.27 -4.74
C THR A 377 -19.94 13.71 -3.93
N GLN A 378 -21.14 14.27 -4.15
CA GLN A 378 -22.38 13.79 -3.52
C GLN A 378 -22.71 12.34 -3.91
N ASP A 379 -22.36 11.93 -5.14
CA ASP A 379 -22.60 10.56 -5.61
C ASP A 379 -21.73 9.55 -4.86
N GLN A 380 -20.45 9.89 -4.58
CA GLN A 380 -19.58 9.09 -3.72
C GLN A 380 -20.15 8.97 -2.30
N MET A 381 -20.64 10.08 -1.72
CA MET A 381 -21.27 10.07 -0.40
C MET A 381 -22.55 9.20 -0.38
N ALA A 382 -23.38 9.27 -1.41
CA ALA A 382 -24.59 8.46 -1.54
C ALA A 382 -24.25 6.97 -1.60
N PHE A 383 -23.24 6.60 -2.40
CA PHE A 383 -22.73 5.23 -2.45
C PHE A 383 -22.24 4.75 -1.08
N LEU A 384 -21.41 5.54 -0.39
CA LEU A 384 -20.85 5.19 0.91
C LEU A 384 -21.92 5.03 1.99
N LYS A 385 -22.95 5.88 1.95
CA LYS A 385 -24.11 5.76 2.83
C LYS A 385 -24.90 4.48 2.58
N GLU A 386 -25.12 4.12 1.32
CA GLU A 386 -25.79 2.86 0.95
C GLU A 386 -24.96 1.63 1.35
N ALA A 387 -23.64 1.71 1.18
CA ALA A 387 -22.71 0.66 1.57
C ALA A 387 -22.54 0.52 3.10
N GLY A 388 -23.11 1.44 3.89
CA GLY A 388 -23.07 1.40 5.35
C GLY A 388 -21.79 1.96 5.97
N CYS A 389 -21.03 2.80 5.25
CA CYS A 389 -19.85 3.44 5.82
C CYS A 389 -20.20 4.31 7.04
N ASP A 390 -19.35 4.29 8.08
CA ASP A 390 -19.63 5.00 9.35
C ASP A 390 -19.25 6.49 9.25
N GLN A 391 -18.07 6.78 8.72
CA GLN A 391 -17.50 8.13 8.66
C GLN A 391 -16.89 8.43 7.30
N ILE A 392 -16.88 9.70 6.92
CA ILE A 392 -16.22 10.19 5.70
C ILE A 392 -15.27 11.35 6.00
N GLN A 393 -14.24 11.45 5.18
CA GLN A 393 -13.31 12.57 5.14
C GLN A 393 -13.04 12.94 3.68
N GLY A 394 -13.03 14.23 3.37
CA GLY A 394 -12.72 14.68 2.01
C GLY A 394 -13.20 16.08 1.70
N TYR A 395 -12.84 16.55 0.51
CA TYR A 395 -13.07 17.94 0.07
C TYR A 395 -14.53 18.26 -0.22
N LEU A 396 -15.40 17.25 -0.32
CA LEU A 396 -16.84 17.46 -0.36
C LEU A 396 -17.32 18.27 0.86
N PHE A 397 -16.73 17.98 2.03
CA PHE A 397 -17.09 18.63 3.28
C PHE A 397 -16.12 19.75 3.65
N SER A 398 -14.84 19.43 3.79
CA SER A 398 -13.83 20.43 4.14
C SER A 398 -12.42 19.99 3.75
N ARG A 399 -11.63 20.97 3.31
CA ARG A 399 -10.16 20.85 3.26
C ARG A 399 -9.58 20.92 4.68
N PRO A 400 -8.31 20.55 4.89
CA PRO A 400 -7.61 20.80 6.15
C PRO A 400 -7.55 22.30 6.48
N LEU A 401 -7.99 22.67 7.68
CA LEU A 401 -8.12 24.05 8.14
C LEU A 401 -7.12 24.38 9.26
N PRO A 402 -6.61 25.62 9.34
CA PRO A 402 -5.94 26.08 10.56
C PRO A 402 -6.95 26.14 11.72
N VAL A 403 -6.45 26.03 12.94
CA VAL A 403 -7.26 25.91 14.17
C VAL A 403 -8.37 26.97 14.28
N GLU A 404 -8.07 28.24 14.01
CA GLU A 404 -9.04 29.34 14.12
C GLU A 404 -10.22 29.22 13.13
N SER A 405 -9.97 28.64 11.96
CA SER A 405 -11.01 28.39 10.96
C SER A 405 -11.82 27.15 11.30
N LEU A 406 -11.15 26.11 11.83
CA LEU A 406 -11.80 24.91 12.33
C LEU A 406 -12.75 25.23 13.48
N GLU A 407 -12.32 26.03 14.46
CA GLU A 407 -13.13 26.37 15.64
C GLU A 407 -14.41 27.11 15.26
N ARG A 408 -14.35 27.98 14.25
CA ARG A 408 -15.56 28.63 13.69
C ARG A 408 -16.50 27.61 13.06
N LEU A 409 -15.97 26.61 12.35
CA LEU A 409 -16.76 25.54 11.76
C LEU A 409 -17.42 24.65 12.83
N LEU A 410 -16.69 24.32 13.90
CA LEU A 410 -17.20 23.50 15.02
C LEU A 410 -18.36 24.19 15.75
N ARG A 411 -18.29 25.52 15.93
CA ARG A 411 -19.36 26.31 16.58
C ARG A 411 -20.62 26.49 15.73
N GLN A 412 -20.55 26.28 14.42
CA GLN A 412 -21.66 26.49 13.50
C GLN A 412 -22.54 25.24 13.29
N GLN A 413 -22.21 24.12 13.92
CA GLN A 413 -22.86 22.82 13.71
C GLN A 413 -24.14 22.58 14.50
#